data_AF-E3HKA2-F1
#
_entry.id   AF-E3HKA2-F1
#
_cell.length_a   1.000
_cell.length_b   1.000
_cell.length_c   1.000
_cell.angle_alpha   90.00
_cell.angle_beta   90.00
_cell.angle_gamma   90.00
#
_symmetry.space_group_name_H-M   'P 1'
#
loop_
_entity.id
_entity.type
_entity.pdbx_description
1 polymer ?
#
loop_
_entity_poly.entity_id
_entity_poly.type
_entity_poly.pdbx_seq_one_letter_code
_entity_poly.pdbx_strand_id
1 'polypeptide(L)'
;MTRPRVLAPTMAFQYNQDKVACHILTSRAPRSSRRFGSCLQLGRPDRDTHCVFPMNYIVSRGASLTENRDIRFIKPCRHAEEVHRVLTPEYAASLLRMGRVAQINLDNCSLQRMEALPTDPNLADTEKVGLLPLVQILQSAPVALTAIGLNEMPDPRVSGAKFAYERFCAAFWPGHKDDIEATHRAYDETSTERTVEFRELGEGARCTYGMAYVALLHMQNINRNFPSLDPLDKFAAYLHGIIGMLDIVSSFELEIAKYAFWHLSDNEINRLPERVRMRRKDIKENFTKSQGSVSKCKQFAFNGAMDLHWLSGANLSEDLGATLKIGNAEFAIDNWVGTNDVKLYRISRDIHSVPSEGLRTKALAFSRETELQTAQYWRSVDRMAMDVLTHRRRMGYGKVDELLPKIDHAVSHLEEQLMSALPE
;
A
#
# COMPACT_ATOMS: atom_id res chain seq x y z
N MET A 1 -21.86 19.98 -10.72
CA MET A 1 -21.19 20.71 -9.62
C MET A 1 -19.76 20.23 -9.53
N THR A 2 -18.80 21.13 -9.73
CA THR A 2 -17.36 20.87 -9.57
C THR A 2 -17.06 20.61 -8.10
N ARG A 3 -16.28 19.56 -7.82
CA ARG A 3 -15.91 19.16 -6.46
C ARG A 3 -14.74 20.03 -6.01
N PRO A 4 -14.80 20.68 -4.84
CA PRO A 4 -13.63 21.34 -4.30
C PRO A 4 -12.62 20.29 -3.85
N ARG A 5 -11.39 20.35 -4.39
CA ARG A 5 -10.24 19.65 -3.83
C ARG A 5 -9.73 20.45 -2.65
N VAL A 6 -9.50 19.76 -1.53
CA VAL A 6 -8.88 20.37 -0.36
C VAL A 6 -7.47 19.82 -0.26
N LEU A 7 -6.51 20.72 -0.09
CA LEU A 7 -5.12 20.39 0.17
C LEU A 7 -4.91 20.37 1.67
N ALA A 8 -4.51 19.22 2.22
CA ALA A 8 -3.93 19.22 3.56
C ALA A 8 -2.51 19.75 3.48
N PRO A 9 -2.12 20.68 4.36
CA PRO A 9 -0.70 20.91 4.61
C PRO A 9 -0.09 19.61 5.12
N THR A 10 0.87 19.08 4.39
CA THR A 10 1.66 17.93 4.83
C THR A 10 2.90 18.44 5.56
N MET A 11 3.43 17.63 6.47
CA MET A 11 4.74 17.92 7.05
C MET A 11 5.78 17.77 5.94
N ALA A 12 6.61 18.81 5.72
CA ALA A 12 7.93 18.57 5.15
C ALA A 12 8.71 17.80 6.21
N PHE A 13 9.07 16.57 5.91
CA PHE A 13 10.20 15.97 6.59
C PHE A 13 11.48 16.56 6.00
N GLN A 14 12.31 17.10 6.87
CA GLN A 14 13.75 17.08 6.64
C GLN A 14 14.21 15.63 6.92
N TYR A 15 13.89 14.73 5.99
CA TYR A 15 14.50 13.39 5.98
C TYR A 15 16.01 13.60 5.84
N ASN A 16 16.78 13.21 6.85
CA ASN A 16 18.22 13.09 6.69
C ASN A 16 18.45 11.78 5.91
N GLN A 17 18.58 11.93 4.60
CA GLN A 17 18.52 10.85 3.60
C GLN A 17 19.63 9.80 3.78
N ASP A 18 20.74 10.15 4.43
CA ASP A 18 21.93 9.29 4.50
C ASP A 18 21.76 8.04 5.37
N LYS A 19 20.81 8.00 6.30
CA LYS A 19 20.64 6.86 7.22
C LYS A 19 19.49 5.92 6.87
N VAL A 20 18.37 6.44 6.35
CA VAL A 20 17.21 5.60 5.98
C VAL A 20 17.36 5.04 4.56
N ALA A 21 17.94 5.79 3.61
CA ALA A 21 18.27 5.24 2.30
C ALA A 21 19.33 4.12 2.42
N CYS A 22 20.24 4.24 3.39
CA CYS A 22 21.24 3.22 3.70
C CYS A 22 20.70 2.02 4.49
N HIS A 23 19.40 1.94 4.81
CA HIS A 23 18.79 0.76 5.43
C HIS A 23 17.58 0.19 4.67
N ILE A 24 16.82 1.04 3.96
CA ILE A 24 15.78 0.59 3.02
C ILE A 24 16.41 0.01 1.74
N LEU A 25 17.59 0.48 1.32
CA LEU A 25 18.35 -0.08 0.18
C LEU A 25 19.43 -1.09 0.61
N THR A 26 19.52 -1.49 1.88
CA THR A 26 20.52 -2.47 2.36
C THR A 26 19.93 -3.76 2.93
N SER A 27 18.73 -4.16 2.50
CA SER A 27 18.42 -5.59 2.30
C SER A 27 19.29 -6.24 1.20
N ARG A 28 20.47 -5.64 0.92
CA ARG A 28 21.54 -6.13 0.06
C ARG A 28 22.05 -7.43 0.67
N ALA A 29 21.77 -8.54 -0.02
CA ALA A 29 22.48 -9.78 0.22
C ALA A 29 24.01 -9.52 0.24
N PRO A 30 24.77 -10.12 1.17
CA PRO A 30 26.21 -9.95 1.20
C PRO A 30 26.82 -10.50 -0.10
N ARG A 31 27.69 -9.71 -0.73
CA ARG A 31 28.50 -10.16 -1.87
C ARG A 31 29.45 -11.27 -1.40
N SER A 32 29.09 -12.53 -1.60
CA SER A 32 30.06 -13.63 -1.58
C SER A 32 30.43 -13.99 -3.02
N SER A 33 31.57 -13.48 -3.45
CA SER A 33 32.33 -14.04 -4.57
C SER A 33 32.81 -15.45 -4.21
N ARG A 34 32.48 -16.47 -5.00
CA ARG A 34 33.33 -17.66 -5.23
C ARG A 34 32.90 -18.39 -6.51
N ARG A 35 33.89 -18.63 -7.37
CA ARG A 35 33.84 -19.46 -8.60
C ARG A 35 34.04 -20.95 -8.25
N PHE A 36 33.73 -21.79 -9.25
CA PHE A 36 33.95 -23.25 -9.41
C PHE A 36 32.88 -24.13 -8.74
N GLY A 37 32.36 -25.21 -9.35
CA GLY A 37 32.61 -25.87 -10.63
C GLY A 37 31.94 -27.26 -10.65
N SER A 38 31.47 -27.68 -11.82
CA SER A 38 31.18 -29.06 -12.31
C SER A 38 30.26 -30.05 -11.56
N CYS A 39 29.35 -30.63 -12.35
CA CYS A 39 28.84 -32.03 -12.40
C CYS A 39 28.37 -32.72 -11.11
N LEU A 40 27.09 -33.13 -11.09
CA LEU A 40 26.71 -34.56 -11.01
C LEU A 40 25.22 -34.79 -11.29
N GLN A 41 24.94 -35.88 -12.02
CA GLN A 41 23.64 -36.40 -12.42
C GLN A 41 22.94 -37.16 -11.27
N LEU A 42 21.67 -37.53 -11.56
CA LEU A 42 20.79 -38.54 -10.92
C LEU A 42 19.85 -37.96 -9.85
N GLY A 43 18.53 -38.19 -9.85
CA GLY A 43 17.67 -39.05 -10.65
C GLY A 43 16.19 -38.74 -10.39
N ARG A 44 15.30 -39.31 -11.21
CA ARG A 44 13.83 -39.25 -11.03
C ARG A 44 13.40 -39.94 -9.73
N PRO A 45 12.21 -39.59 -9.20
CA PRO A 45 11.09 -40.50 -9.39
C PRO A 45 9.76 -39.84 -9.76
N ASP A 46 8.94 -40.65 -10.43
CA ASP A 46 7.54 -40.43 -10.79
C ASP A 46 6.58 -40.38 -9.58
N ARG A 47 5.39 -39.83 -9.87
CA ARG A 47 4.03 -40.15 -9.38
C ARG A 47 3.34 -39.13 -8.47
N ASP A 48 2.36 -38.48 -9.11
CA ASP A 48 0.96 -38.37 -8.68
C ASP A 48 0.69 -38.14 -7.20
N THR A 49 0.41 -36.89 -6.86
CA THR A 49 -0.56 -36.56 -5.80
C THR A 49 -1.20 -35.22 -6.12
N HIS A 50 -2.42 -35.28 -6.65
CA HIS A 50 -3.32 -34.14 -6.73
C HIS A 50 -3.70 -33.70 -5.31
N CYS A 51 -3.03 -32.67 -4.78
CA CYS A 51 -3.50 -31.96 -3.60
C CYS A 51 -4.42 -30.81 -4.03
N VAL A 52 -5.71 -31.13 -4.13
CA VAL A 52 -6.80 -30.15 -4.21
C VAL A 52 -7.01 -29.61 -2.79
N PHE A 53 -6.50 -28.40 -2.51
CA PHE A 53 -6.81 -27.69 -1.27
C PHE A 53 -8.10 -26.86 -1.41
N PRO A 54 -8.96 -26.83 -0.38
CA PRO A 54 -10.27 -26.18 -0.48
C PRO A 54 -10.13 -24.64 -0.43
N MET A 55 -10.50 -24.00 -1.54
CA MET A 55 -10.78 -22.56 -1.58
C MET A 55 -11.98 -22.23 -0.68
N ASN A 56 -11.74 -21.59 0.45
CA ASN A 56 -12.77 -20.85 1.18
C ASN A 56 -12.45 -19.36 1.15
N TYR A 57 -12.92 -18.65 0.12
CA TYR A 57 -13.06 -17.20 0.18
C TYR A 57 -14.47 -16.78 -0.25
N ILE A 58 -15.10 -16.06 0.68
CA ILE A 58 -16.46 -15.52 0.59
C ILE A 58 -16.53 -14.53 -0.56
N VAL A 59 -17.14 -14.95 -1.67
CA VAL A 59 -17.59 -14.07 -2.75
C VAL A 59 -18.78 -13.27 -2.22
N SER A 60 -18.56 -11.98 -1.93
CA SER A 60 -19.66 -11.05 -1.65
C SER A 60 -20.45 -10.83 -2.94
N ARG A 61 -21.66 -11.40 -2.99
CA ARG A 61 -22.61 -11.22 -4.09
C ARG A 61 -23.19 -9.80 -4.07
N GLY A 62 -23.18 -9.12 -5.22
CA GLY A 62 -24.04 -7.96 -5.47
C GLY A 62 -23.32 -6.67 -5.86
N ALA A 63 -22.57 -6.66 -6.96
CA ALA A 63 -22.27 -5.48 -7.77
C ALA A 63 -21.91 -5.93 -9.20
N SER A 64 -22.26 -5.12 -10.21
CA SER A 64 -22.00 -5.34 -11.64
C SER A 64 -20.67 -6.07 -11.92
N LEU A 65 -20.74 -7.19 -12.66
CA LEU A 65 -19.67 -8.17 -12.88
C LEU A 65 -18.41 -7.67 -13.62
N THR A 66 -18.38 -6.42 -14.11
CA THR A 66 -17.28 -5.91 -14.96
C THR A 66 -16.38 -4.87 -14.30
N GLU A 67 -16.84 -4.09 -13.32
CA GLU A 67 -15.98 -3.04 -12.72
C GLU A 67 -14.93 -3.58 -11.75
N ASN A 68 -15.19 -4.74 -11.13
CA ASN A 68 -14.46 -5.26 -9.97
C ASN A 68 -13.43 -6.37 -10.28
N ARG A 69 -13.15 -6.65 -11.55
CA ARG A 69 -12.23 -7.74 -11.93
C ARG A 69 -10.86 -7.24 -12.39
N ASP A 70 -10.87 -6.22 -13.24
CA ASP A 70 -9.68 -5.84 -14.00
C ASP A 70 -8.65 -5.09 -13.18
N ILE A 71 -7.39 -5.34 -13.49
CA ILE A 71 -6.25 -4.62 -12.92
C ILE A 71 -6.36 -3.14 -13.26
N ARG A 72 -6.08 -2.31 -12.26
CA ARG A 72 -6.08 -0.85 -12.35
C ARG A 72 -4.69 -0.32 -12.06
N PHE A 73 -4.33 0.77 -12.74
CA PHE A 73 -3.05 1.44 -12.55
C PHE A 73 -3.25 2.71 -11.74
N ILE A 74 -2.71 2.78 -10.54
CA ILE A 74 -2.73 3.96 -9.68
C ILE A 74 -1.46 4.75 -9.93
N LYS A 75 -1.60 6.05 -10.27
CA LYS A 75 -0.53 7.03 -10.13
C LYS A 75 -0.62 7.66 -8.72
N PRO A 76 0.27 7.32 -7.77
CA PRO A 76 0.10 7.73 -6.38
C PRO A 76 0.34 9.23 -6.15
N CYS A 77 1.30 9.82 -6.87
CA CYS A 77 1.56 11.25 -6.88
C CYS A 77 1.15 11.91 -8.21
N ARG A 78 0.27 12.91 -8.15
CA ARG A 78 -0.26 13.63 -9.33
C ARG A 78 -0.76 15.03 -8.98
N HIS A 79 -1.26 15.80 -9.94
CA HIS A 79 -1.78 17.14 -9.67
C HIS A 79 -2.99 17.11 -8.73
N ALA A 80 -3.19 18.17 -7.95
CA ALA A 80 -4.28 18.25 -6.95
C ALA A 80 -5.67 18.06 -7.57
N GLU A 81 -5.91 18.75 -8.69
CA GLU A 81 -7.20 18.71 -9.41
C GLU A 81 -7.42 17.42 -10.22
N GLU A 82 -6.39 16.58 -10.36
CA GLU A 82 -6.53 15.35 -11.12
C GLU A 82 -7.29 14.29 -10.33
N VAL A 83 -8.45 13.89 -10.87
CA VAL A 83 -9.21 12.76 -10.35
C VAL A 83 -8.40 11.47 -10.47
N HIS A 84 -7.72 11.29 -11.61
CA HIS A 84 -6.90 10.14 -11.90
C HIS A 84 -6.01 10.40 -13.12
N ARG A 85 -4.79 9.85 -13.13
CA ARG A 85 -3.93 9.80 -14.33
C ARG A 85 -4.08 8.43 -14.97
N VAL A 86 -4.38 8.39 -16.26
CA VAL A 86 -4.43 7.14 -17.01
C VAL A 86 -3.03 6.82 -17.55
N LEU A 87 -2.55 5.60 -17.33
CA LEU A 87 -1.31 5.12 -17.95
C LEU A 87 -1.61 4.73 -19.40
N THR A 88 -1.12 5.52 -20.36
CA THR A 88 -1.27 5.22 -21.80
C THR A 88 0.11 5.01 -22.44
N PRO A 89 0.17 4.34 -23.60
CA PRO A 89 1.40 4.22 -24.37
C PRO A 89 2.07 5.56 -24.69
N GLU A 90 1.28 6.58 -25.02
CA GLU A 90 1.75 7.91 -25.35
C GLU A 90 2.39 8.59 -24.13
N TYR A 91 1.79 8.42 -22.95
CA TYR A 91 2.33 8.92 -21.70
C TYR A 91 3.67 8.25 -21.39
N ALA A 92 3.74 6.92 -21.45
CA ALA A 92 4.98 6.17 -21.21
C ALA A 92 6.08 6.55 -22.21
N ALA A 93 5.76 6.67 -23.50
CA ALA A 93 6.69 7.13 -24.52
C ALA A 93 7.17 8.57 -24.28
N SER A 94 6.31 9.44 -23.74
CA SER A 94 6.70 10.81 -23.38
C SER A 94 7.68 10.84 -22.20
N LEU A 95 7.46 10.00 -21.18
CA LEU A 95 8.39 9.84 -20.06
C LEU A 95 9.78 9.41 -20.54
N LEU A 96 9.83 8.42 -21.44
CA LEU A 96 11.09 7.92 -21.98
C LEU A 96 11.89 9.00 -22.70
N ARG A 97 11.22 9.86 -23.49
CA ARG A 97 11.85 11.02 -24.14
C ARG A 97 12.40 12.05 -23.14
N MET A 98 11.89 12.07 -21.92
CA MET A 98 12.36 12.92 -20.82
C MET A 98 13.40 12.22 -19.92
N GLY A 99 13.92 11.05 -20.31
CA GLY A 99 14.88 10.28 -19.50
C GLY A 99 14.26 9.60 -18.29
N ARG A 100 12.94 9.34 -18.32
CA ARG A 100 12.19 8.67 -17.25
C ARG A 100 11.55 7.39 -17.75
N VAL A 101 11.26 6.43 -16.87
CA VAL A 101 10.52 5.20 -17.23
C VAL A 101 9.33 5.01 -16.30
N ALA A 102 8.18 4.63 -16.87
CA ALA A 102 7.02 4.24 -16.07
C ALA A 102 7.25 2.83 -15.51
N GLN A 103 7.42 2.70 -14.20
CA GLN A 103 7.53 1.42 -13.51
C GLN A 103 6.19 1.05 -12.87
N ILE A 104 5.63 -0.08 -13.29
CA ILE A 104 4.41 -0.66 -12.73
C ILE A 104 4.81 -1.63 -11.62
N ASN A 105 4.51 -1.26 -10.38
CA ASN A 105 4.71 -2.08 -9.21
C ASN A 105 3.46 -2.93 -8.95
N LEU A 106 3.56 -4.25 -9.08
CA LEU A 106 2.45 -5.18 -8.87
C LEU A 106 2.30 -5.52 -7.40
N ASP A 107 1.08 -5.36 -6.88
CA ASP A 107 0.72 -5.81 -5.54
C ASP A 107 0.49 -7.33 -5.48
N ASN A 108 0.33 -7.85 -4.26
CA ASN A 108 0.05 -9.26 -4.01
C ASN A 108 -1.24 -9.72 -4.72
N CYS A 109 -2.29 -8.89 -4.71
CA CYS A 109 -3.55 -9.21 -5.36
C CYS A 109 -3.39 -9.49 -6.86
N SER A 110 -2.54 -8.73 -7.56
CA SER A 110 -2.26 -8.90 -8.99
C SER A 110 -1.44 -10.16 -9.24
N LEU A 111 -0.46 -10.45 -8.41
CA LEU A 111 0.34 -11.69 -8.51
C LEU A 111 -0.53 -12.94 -8.31
N GLN A 112 -1.49 -12.90 -7.38
CA GLN A 112 -2.46 -13.99 -7.20
C GLN A 112 -3.34 -14.22 -8.44
N ARG A 113 -3.62 -13.19 -9.24
CA ARG A 113 -4.30 -13.37 -10.54
C ARG A 113 -3.42 -14.09 -11.55
N MET A 114 -2.10 -13.86 -11.52
CA MET A 114 -1.16 -14.57 -12.38
C MET A 114 -1.06 -16.06 -12.01
N GLU A 115 -1.14 -16.39 -10.72
CA GLU A 115 -1.17 -17.80 -10.26
C GLU A 115 -2.37 -18.58 -10.82
N ALA A 116 -3.50 -17.90 -11.05
CA ALA A 116 -4.71 -18.49 -11.61
C ALA A 116 -4.66 -18.75 -13.13
N LEU A 117 -3.59 -18.32 -13.82
CA LEU A 117 -3.42 -18.57 -15.24
C LEU A 117 -2.94 -20.01 -15.50
N PRO A 118 -3.35 -20.64 -16.61
CA PRO A 118 -2.82 -21.93 -17.02
C PRO A 118 -1.33 -21.85 -17.40
N THR A 119 -0.70 -23.01 -17.65
CA THR A 119 0.72 -23.11 -18.00
C THR A 119 1.07 -22.41 -19.31
N ASP A 120 0.17 -22.45 -20.30
CA ASP A 120 0.34 -21.76 -21.59
C ASP A 120 -0.83 -20.78 -21.79
N PRO A 121 -0.78 -19.60 -21.15
CA PRO A 121 -1.89 -18.67 -21.14
C PRO A 121 -2.04 -17.92 -22.47
N ASN A 122 -3.27 -17.72 -22.92
CA ASN A 122 -3.61 -16.83 -24.03
C ASN A 122 -4.34 -15.57 -23.54
N LEU A 123 -4.62 -14.63 -24.45
CA LEU A 123 -5.29 -13.36 -24.12
C LEU A 123 -6.66 -13.56 -23.44
N ALA A 124 -7.45 -14.54 -23.87
CA ALA A 124 -8.76 -14.80 -23.27
C ALA A 124 -8.64 -15.28 -21.81
N ASP A 125 -7.57 -16.01 -21.48
CA ASP A 125 -7.32 -16.41 -20.09
C ASP A 125 -6.90 -15.22 -19.23
N THR A 126 -6.13 -14.27 -19.78
CA THR A 126 -5.80 -13.02 -19.06
C THR A 126 -7.03 -12.14 -18.82
N GLU A 127 -7.95 -12.06 -19.77
CA GLU A 127 -9.24 -11.40 -19.58
C GLU A 127 -10.08 -12.09 -18.49
N LYS A 128 -10.05 -13.43 -18.46
CA LYS A 128 -10.72 -14.22 -17.42
C LYS A 128 -10.13 -14.04 -16.01
N VAL A 129 -8.93 -13.53 -15.85
CA VAL A 129 -8.38 -13.23 -14.51
C VAL A 129 -8.27 -11.73 -14.25
N GLY A 130 -8.69 -10.89 -15.21
CA GLY A 130 -8.65 -9.43 -15.09
C GLY A 130 -7.27 -8.82 -15.33
N LEU A 131 -6.37 -9.51 -16.04
CA LEU A 131 -5.01 -9.05 -16.35
C LEU A 131 -4.85 -8.51 -17.78
N LEU A 132 -5.90 -8.56 -18.60
CA LEU A 132 -5.84 -8.09 -19.99
C LEU A 132 -5.33 -6.64 -20.12
N PRO A 133 -5.75 -5.66 -19.28
CA PRO A 133 -5.21 -4.30 -19.35
C PRO A 133 -3.69 -4.22 -19.10
N LEU A 134 -3.14 -5.12 -18.27
CA LEU A 134 -1.70 -5.22 -18.06
C LEU A 134 -1.00 -5.77 -19.29
N VAL A 135 -1.53 -6.81 -19.93
CA VAL A 135 -0.97 -7.32 -21.19
C VAL A 135 -0.97 -6.24 -22.26
N GLN A 136 -2.07 -5.51 -22.40
CA GLN A 136 -2.19 -4.43 -23.37
C GLN A 136 -1.13 -3.35 -23.18
N ILE A 137 -0.91 -2.87 -21.94
CA ILE A 137 0.11 -1.84 -21.71
C ILE A 137 1.53 -2.37 -21.92
N LEU A 138 1.81 -3.61 -21.48
CA LEU A 138 3.13 -4.23 -21.63
C LEU A 138 3.51 -4.44 -23.11
N GLN A 139 2.54 -4.72 -23.98
CA GLN A 139 2.75 -4.95 -25.41
C GLN A 139 2.79 -3.68 -26.25
N SER A 140 2.28 -2.55 -25.72
CA SER A 140 2.12 -1.31 -26.49
C SER A 140 2.94 -0.13 -25.99
N ALA A 141 3.52 -0.21 -24.78
CA ALA A 141 4.17 0.92 -24.13
C ALA A 141 5.58 0.57 -23.61
N PRO A 142 6.53 1.54 -23.60
CA PRO A 142 7.83 1.37 -22.98
C PRO A 142 7.72 1.53 -21.46
N VAL A 143 7.22 0.50 -20.79
CA VAL A 143 7.09 0.44 -19.33
C VAL A 143 8.10 -0.54 -18.74
N ALA A 144 8.31 -0.46 -17.43
CA ALA A 144 8.96 -1.49 -16.62
C ALA A 144 7.92 -2.13 -15.70
N LEU A 145 8.17 -3.37 -15.28
CA LEU A 145 7.30 -4.13 -14.39
C LEU A 145 8.13 -4.64 -13.20
N THR A 146 7.51 -4.71 -12.02
CA THR A 146 8.09 -5.38 -10.85
C THR A 146 7.03 -6.09 -10.03
N ALA A 147 7.40 -7.26 -9.50
CA ALA A 147 6.57 -8.09 -8.62
C ALA A 147 6.77 -7.78 -7.12
N ILE A 148 6.74 -6.49 -6.73
CA ILE A 148 7.00 -6.07 -5.35
C ILE A 148 6.06 -6.71 -4.31
N GLY A 149 4.84 -7.12 -4.72
CA GLY A 149 3.87 -7.85 -3.91
C GLY A 149 4.37 -9.19 -3.36
N LEU A 150 5.47 -9.75 -3.89
CA LEU A 150 6.14 -10.92 -3.32
C LEU A 150 6.63 -10.66 -1.89
N ASN A 151 6.87 -9.41 -1.51
CA ASN A 151 7.29 -9.03 -0.15
C ASN A 151 6.19 -9.18 0.90
N GLU A 152 4.92 -9.25 0.49
CA GLU A 152 3.77 -9.43 1.39
C GLU A 152 3.37 -10.89 1.55
N MET A 153 3.84 -11.76 0.65
CA MET A 153 3.38 -13.14 0.61
C MET A 153 3.95 -13.96 1.77
N PRO A 154 3.18 -14.89 2.35
CA PRO A 154 3.75 -15.93 3.20
C PRO A 154 4.81 -16.73 2.43
N ASP A 155 5.90 -17.12 3.12
CA ASP A 155 7.01 -17.86 2.53
C ASP A 155 6.60 -19.06 1.64
N PRO A 156 5.63 -19.91 2.03
CA PRO A 156 5.22 -21.05 1.21
C PRO A 156 4.64 -20.66 -0.17
N ARG A 157 4.20 -19.41 -0.33
CA ARG A 157 3.58 -18.91 -1.57
C ARG A 157 4.54 -18.16 -2.49
N VAL A 158 5.70 -17.73 -1.98
CA VAL A 158 6.62 -16.86 -2.72
C VAL A 158 7.12 -17.56 -3.99
N SER A 159 7.49 -18.85 -3.89
CA SER A 159 7.98 -19.63 -5.03
C SER A 159 6.94 -19.76 -6.15
N GLY A 160 5.70 -20.12 -5.80
CA GLY A 160 4.59 -20.29 -6.74
C GLY A 160 4.22 -18.98 -7.43
N ALA A 161 4.13 -17.89 -6.67
CA ALA A 161 3.84 -16.57 -7.22
C ALA A 161 4.96 -16.04 -8.11
N LYS A 162 6.23 -16.26 -7.72
CA LYS A 162 7.38 -15.91 -8.55
C LYS A 162 7.35 -16.67 -9.88
N PHE A 163 7.14 -17.98 -9.83
CA PHE A 163 7.01 -18.80 -11.03
C PHE A 163 5.85 -18.34 -11.92
N ALA A 164 4.72 -17.98 -11.34
CA ALA A 164 3.58 -17.45 -12.08
C ALA A 164 3.88 -16.09 -12.74
N TYR A 165 4.59 -15.19 -12.04
CA TYR A 165 5.05 -13.91 -12.59
C TYR A 165 6.01 -14.10 -13.77
N GLU A 166 7.03 -14.95 -13.61
CA GLU A 166 8.01 -15.24 -14.66
C GLU A 166 7.34 -15.86 -15.89
N ARG A 167 6.41 -16.81 -15.68
CA ARG A 167 5.61 -17.42 -16.74
C ARG A 167 4.74 -16.40 -17.47
N PHE A 168 4.08 -15.52 -16.74
CA PHE A 168 3.28 -14.43 -17.33
C PHE A 168 4.15 -13.51 -18.19
N CYS A 169 5.32 -13.10 -17.69
CA CYS A 169 6.25 -12.26 -18.43
C CYS A 169 6.78 -12.97 -19.68
N ALA A 170 7.12 -14.25 -19.59
CA ALA A 170 7.58 -15.03 -20.74
C ALA A 170 6.50 -15.13 -21.85
N ALA A 171 5.24 -15.30 -21.48
CA ALA A 171 4.13 -15.43 -22.43
C ALA A 171 3.74 -14.10 -23.09
N PHE A 172 3.64 -13.02 -22.31
CA PHE A 172 3.05 -11.76 -22.78
C PHE A 172 4.04 -10.61 -22.93
N TRP A 173 5.26 -10.76 -22.43
CA TRP A 173 6.30 -9.73 -22.40
C TRP A 173 7.71 -10.26 -22.76
N PRO A 174 7.88 -11.13 -23.77
CA PRO A 174 9.10 -11.92 -24.00
C PRO A 174 10.34 -11.09 -24.34
N GLY A 175 10.18 -9.85 -24.80
CA GLY A 175 11.26 -8.99 -25.26
C GLY A 175 11.71 -7.93 -24.25
N HIS A 176 11.20 -7.94 -23.02
CA HIS A 176 11.39 -6.83 -22.08
C HIS A 176 12.10 -7.26 -20.80
N LYS A 177 12.60 -6.25 -20.07
CA LYS A 177 13.48 -6.42 -18.91
C LYS A 177 12.70 -6.13 -17.64
N ASP A 178 12.60 -7.15 -16.80
CA ASP A 178 12.24 -7.04 -15.40
C ASP A 178 13.28 -6.17 -14.66
N ASP A 179 12.87 -5.50 -13.59
CA ASP A 179 13.84 -4.91 -12.68
C ASP A 179 14.59 -6.04 -11.97
N ILE A 180 15.89 -6.15 -12.24
CA ILE A 180 16.77 -7.22 -11.74
C ILE A 180 16.78 -7.31 -10.21
N GLU A 181 16.46 -6.20 -9.53
CA GLU A 181 16.43 -6.15 -8.06
C GLU A 181 15.04 -6.48 -7.50
N ALA A 182 14.00 -6.57 -8.33
CA ALA A 182 12.62 -6.45 -7.86
C ALA A 182 11.84 -7.77 -7.80
N THR A 183 12.42 -8.88 -8.24
CA THR A 183 11.84 -10.24 -8.17
C THR A 183 12.54 -11.19 -7.20
N HIS A 184 13.54 -10.71 -6.46
CA HIS A 184 14.37 -11.54 -5.60
C HIS A 184 14.15 -11.23 -4.13
N ARG A 185 13.15 -11.89 -3.54
CA ARG A 185 13.01 -12.03 -2.09
C ARG A 185 13.57 -13.39 -1.65
N ALA A 186 14.36 -13.41 -0.58
CA ALA A 186 14.70 -14.65 0.12
C ALA A 186 13.49 -15.13 0.95
N TYR A 187 13.19 -16.43 0.90
CA TYR A 187 12.10 -17.07 1.64
C TYR A 187 12.53 -18.47 2.11
N ASP A 188 11.92 -18.97 3.17
CA ASP A 188 12.14 -20.34 3.67
C ASP A 188 11.28 -21.34 2.89
N GLU A 189 11.93 -22.16 2.06
CA GLU A 189 11.27 -23.21 1.26
C GLU A 189 10.63 -24.31 2.11
N THR A 190 11.03 -24.44 3.38
CA THR A 190 10.50 -25.46 4.31
C THR A 190 9.34 -24.95 5.15
N SER A 191 9.02 -23.66 5.07
CA SER A 191 7.89 -23.07 5.78
C SER A 191 6.57 -23.63 5.27
N THR A 192 5.67 -24.01 6.17
CA THR A 192 4.36 -24.59 5.82
C THR A 192 3.19 -23.67 6.09
N GLU A 193 3.24 -22.77 7.08
CA GLU A 193 2.08 -21.94 7.47
C GLU A 193 2.43 -20.55 8.05
N ARG A 194 3.67 -20.08 7.98
CA ARG A 194 4.04 -18.87 8.73
C ARG A 194 3.56 -17.58 8.04
N THR A 195 2.57 -16.91 8.64
CA THR A 195 2.29 -15.49 8.38
C THR A 195 3.31 -14.66 9.16
N VAL A 196 4.04 -13.77 8.49
CA VAL A 196 5.05 -12.92 9.13
C VAL A 196 4.37 -11.88 10.01
N GLU A 197 4.74 -11.82 11.29
CA GLU A 197 4.26 -10.77 12.19
C GLU A 197 5.11 -9.50 12.08
N PHE A 198 4.52 -8.33 12.38
CA PHE A 198 5.24 -7.05 12.33
C PHE A 198 6.53 -7.05 13.17
N ARG A 199 6.52 -7.69 14.35
CA ARG A 199 7.69 -7.75 15.25
C ARG A 199 8.85 -8.57 14.67
N GLU A 200 8.56 -9.48 13.75
CA GLU A 200 9.52 -10.37 13.11
C GLU A 200 10.25 -9.68 11.94
N LEU A 201 9.75 -8.52 11.51
CA LEU A 201 10.37 -7.73 10.47
C LEU A 201 11.72 -7.17 10.93
N GLY A 202 12.66 -7.07 9.98
CA GLY A 202 13.90 -6.32 10.18
C GLY A 202 13.64 -4.83 10.40
N GLU A 203 14.62 -4.14 10.96
CA GLU A 203 14.53 -2.72 11.36
C GLU A 203 14.04 -1.80 10.24
N GLY A 204 14.55 -1.98 9.02
CA GLY A 204 14.14 -1.21 7.84
C GLY A 204 12.65 -1.37 7.53
N ALA A 205 12.14 -2.61 7.54
CA ALA A 205 10.73 -2.90 7.27
C ALA A 205 9.83 -2.41 8.42
N ARG A 206 10.25 -2.55 9.69
CA ARG A 206 9.51 -1.95 10.82
C ARG A 206 9.45 -0.43 10.73
N CYS A 207 10.52 0.23 10.31
CA CYS A 207 10.53 1.67 10.08
C CYS A 207 9.58 2.07 8.93
N THR A 208 9.57 1.29 7.85
CA THR A 208 8.74 1.52 6.66
C THR A 208 7.23 1.39 6.95
N TYR A 209 6.80 0.31 7.59
CA TYR A 209 5.38 0.03 7.82
C TYR A 209 4.88 0.56 9.17
N GLY A 210 5.78 0.83 10.12
CA GLY A 210 5.45 1.02 11.52
C GLY A 210 4.58 2.24 11.81
N MET A 211 4.77 3.35 11.11
CA MET A 211 3.93 4.54 11.31
C MET A 211 2.46 4.26 10.97
N ALA A 212 2.22 3.63 9.81
CA ALA A 212 0.89 3.23 9.37
C ALA A 212 0.30 2.15 10.28
N TYR A 213 1.12 1.16 10.66
CA TYR A 213 0.71 0.07 11.57
C TYR A 213 0.26 0.60 12.93
N VAL A 214 1.05 1.47 13.56
CA VAL A 214 0.71 2.14 14.84
C VAL A 214 -0.56 2.96 14.70
N ALA A 215 -0.73 3.73 13.62
CA ALA A 215 -1.93 4.51 13.39
C ALA A 215 -3.19 3.64 13.31
N LEU A 216 -3.15 2.57 12.52
CA LEU A 216 -4.29 1.65 12.36
C LEU A 216 -4.59 0.86 13.64
N LEU A 217 -3.56 0.40 14.36
CA LEU A 217 -3.72 -0.21 15.68
C LEU A 217 -4.36 0.77 16.67
N HIS A 218 -3.92 2.02 16.70
CA HIS A 218 -4.45 3.02 17.62
C HIS A 218 -5.92 3.34 17.34
N MET A 219 -6.32 3.39 16.07
CA MET A 219 -7.73 3.52 15.70
C MET A 219 -8.58 2.35 16.21
N GLN A 220 -8.06 1.12 16.13
CA GLN A 220 -8.74 -0.06 16.68
C GLN A 220 -8.80 0.00 18.20
N ASN A 221 -7.70 0.36 18.86
CA ASN A 221 -7.59 0.53 20.30
C ASN A 221 -8.63 1.52 20.83
N ILE A 222 -8.74 2.69 20.20
CA ILE A 222 -9.73 3.72 20.60
C ILE A 222 -11.15 3.20 20.50
N ASN A 223 -11.50 2.55 19.39
CA ASN A 223 -12.85 2.01 19.19
C ASN A 223 -13.20 0.89 20.20
N ARG A 224 -12.19 0.21 20.77
CA ARG A 224 -12.36 -0.90 21.71
C ARG A 224 -12.41 -0.45 23.16
N ASN A 225 -11.40 0.31 23.57
CA ASN A 225 -11.21 0.68 24.96
C ASN A 225 -12.03 1.91 25.35
N PHE A 226 -12.47 2.71 24.37
CA PHE A 226 -13.23 3.93 24.61
C PHE A 226 -14.50 4.01 23.73
N PRO A 227 -15.39 3.00 23.77
CA PRO A 227 -16.55 2.94 22.88
C PRO A 227 -17.56 4.05 23.15
N SER A 228 -17.64 4.53 24.40
CA SER A 228 -18.54 5.59 24.86
C SER A 228 -18.11 7.00 24.46
N LEU A 229 -16.86 7.21 24.04
CA LEU A 229 -16.42 8.51 23.56
C LEU A 229 -17.19 8.90 22.30
N ASP A 230 -17.52 10.18 22.22
CA ASP A 230 -18.15 10.72 21.03
C ASP A 230 -17.16 10.69 19.83
N PRO A 231 -17.66 10.78 18.58
CA PRO A 231 -16.80 10.75 17.39
C PRO A 231 -15.66 11.78 17.37
N LEU A 232 -15.88 12.97 17.93
CA LEU A 232 -14.91 14.06 17.92
C LEU A 232 -13.82 13.81 18.96
N ASP A 233 -14.19 13.37 20.15
CA ASP A 233 -13.28 12.98 21.23
C ASP A 233 -12.42 11.78 20.82
N LYS A 234 -12.99 10.80 20.11
CA LYS A 234 -12.21 9.69 19.53
C LYS A 234 -11.16 10.19 18.54
N PHE A 235 -11.51 11.15 17.69
CA PHE A 235 -10.55 11.75 16.76
C PHE A 235 -9.46 12.54 17.49
N ALA A 236 -9.82 13.30 18.53
CA ALA A 236 -8.86 14.01 19.38
C ALA A 236 -7.89 13.03 20.07
N ALA A 237 -8.41 11.96 20.68
CA ALA A 237 -7.62 10.91 21.32
C ALA A 237 -6.66 10.22 20.33
N TYR A 238 -7.11 10.02 19.09
CA TYR A 238 -6.23 9.52 18.02
C TYR A 238 -5.11 10.50 17.72
N LEU A 239 -5.44 11.76 17.42
CA LEU A 239 -4.47 12.77 17.00
C LEU A 239 -3.42 13.02 18.08
N HIS A 240 -3.85 13.25 19.32
CA HIS A 240 -2.94 13.47 20.44
C HIS A 240 -2.16 12.20 20.82
N GLY A 241 -2.76 11.02 20.70
CA GLY A 241 -2.08 9.75 20.96
C GLY A 241 -0.96 9.48 19.96
N ILE A 242 -1.21 9.68 18.66
CA ILE A 242 -0.16 9.51 17.62
C ILE A 242 0.96 10.54 17.78
N ILE A 243 0.61 11.78 18.13
CA ILE A 243 1.61 12.81 18.47
C ILE A 243 2.44 12.38 19.69
N GLY A 244 1.82 11.89 20.74
CA GLY A 244 2.53 11.45 21.95
C GLY A 244 3.43 10.24 21.70
N MET A 245 2.99 9.29 20.87
CA MET A 245 3.72 8.06 20.59
C MET A 245 4.84 8.23 19.57
N LEU A 246 4.56 8.88 18.44
CA LEU A 246 5.48 8.93 17.29
C LEU A 246 6.10 10.31 17.07
N ASP A 247 5.52 11.36 17.67
CA ASP A 247 5.82 12.76 17.36
C ASP A 247 5.77 13.07 15.86
N ILE A 248 4.94 12.33 15.14
CA ILE A 248 4.75 12.41 13.69
C ILE A 248 3.28 12.15 13.41
N VAL A 249 2.69 12.97 12.53
CA VAL A 249 1.33 12.75 12.03
C VAL A 249 1.39 12.65 10.51
N SER A 250 1.10 11.46 9.98
CA SER A 250 0.97 11.28 8.54
C SER A 250 -0.42 11.74 8.07
N SER A 251 -0.45 12.49 6.96
CA SER A 251 -1.69 13.07 6.44
C SER A 251 -2.67 12.00 5.96
N PHE A 252 -2.19 10.86 5.43
CA PHE A 252 -3.07 9.83 4.86
C PHE A 252 -3.84 9.10 5.97
N GLU A 253 -3.13 8.62 6.98
CA GLU A 253 -3.70 7.95 8.16
C GLU A 253 -4.58 8.90 8.96
N LEU A 254 -4.22 10.19 9.04
CA LEU A 254 -5.08 11.21 9.64
C LEU A 254 -6.43 11.33 8.92
N GLU A 255 -6.44 11.27 7.60
CA GLU A 255 -7.68 11.28 6.82
C GLU A 255 -8.48 9.98 7.02
N ILE A 256 -7.83 8.82 7.07
CA ILE A 256 -8.47 7.54 7.42
C ILE A 256 -9.12 7.61 8.80
N ALA A 257 -8.44 8.18 9.81
CA ALA A 257 -8.95 8.32 11.17
C ALA A 257 -10.27 9.08 11.23
N LYS A 258 -10.43 10.13 10.43
CA LYS A 258 -11.70 10.87 10.33
C LYS A 258 -12.82 9.97 9.85
N TYR A 259 -12.60 9.12 8.85
CA TYR A 259 -13.61 8.13 8.43
C TYR A 259 -13.82 7.03 9.48
N ALA A 260 -12.77 6.61 10.18
CA ALA A 260 -12.81 5.57 11.20
C ALA A 260 -13.84 5.91 12.29
N PHE A 261 -13.75 7.12 12.82
CA PHE A 261 -14.58 7.59 13.93
C PHE A 261 -15.88 8.25 13.47
N TRP A 262 -16.06 8.51 12.18
CA TRP A 262 -17.32 9.01 11.65
C TRP A 262 -18.43 7.96 11.73
N HIS A 263 -19.18 8.03 12.82
CA HIS A 263 -20.33 7.19 13.09
C HIS A 263 -21.62 7.89 12.64
N LEU A 264 -22.46 7.15 11.92
CA LEU A 264 -23.72 7.60 11.36
C LEU A 264 -24.71 6.43 11.44
N SER A 265 -25.98 6.73 11.66
CA SER A 265 -27.06 5.77 11.50
C SER A 265 -27.25 5.36 10.04
N ASP A 266 -27.89 4.22 9.80
CA ASP A 266 -28.16 3.73 8.44
C ASP A 266 -28.98 4.74 7.63
N ASN A 267 -29.91 5.43 8.27
CA ASN A 267 -30.71 6.48 7.65
C ASN A 267 -29.86 7.68 7.20
N GLU A 268 -28.88 8.09 8.01
CA GLU A 268 -27.94 9.15 7.64
C GLU A 268 -27.01 8.69 6.51
N ILE A 269 -26.52 7.46 6.55
CA ILE A 269 -25.68 6.88 5.48
C ILE A 269 -26.43 6.86 4.14
N ASN A 270 -27.71 6.49 4.14
CA ASN A 270 -28.53 6.41 2.93
C ASN A 270 -28.84 7.78 2.31
N ARG A 271 -28.69 8.86 3.08
CA ARG A 271 -28.83 10.25 2.59
C ARG A 271 -27.53 10.82 2.02
N LEU A 272 -26.40 10.14 2.21
CA LEU A 272 -25.12 10.59 1.65
C LEU A 272 -25.08 10.37 0.13
N PRO A 273 -24.34 11.21 -0.61
CA PRO A 273 -24.04 10.94 -2.02
C PRO A 273 -23.35 9.59 -2.19
N GLU A 274 -23.66 8.90 -3.29
CA GLU A 274 -23.17 7.53 -3.55
C GLU A 274 -21.64 7.41 -3.41
N ARG A 275 -20.91 8.39 -3.95
CA ARG A 275 -19.44 8.43 -3.86
C ARG A 275 -18.95 8.49 -2.41
N VAL A 276 -19.59 9.29 -1.56
CA VAL A 276 -19.23 9.43 -0.14
C VAL A 276 -19.53 8.13 0.60
N ARG A 277 -20.69 7.54 0.34
CA ARG A 277 -21.09 6.24 0.89
C ARG A 277 -20.10 5.14 0.52
N MET A 278 -19.71 5.06 -0.76
CA MET A 278 -18.74 4.09 -1.26
C MET A 278 -17.35 4.30 -0.68
N ARG A 279 -16.83 5.54 -0.67
CA ARG A 279 -15.53 5.83 -0.06
C ARG A 279 -15.51 5.51 1.43
N ARG A 280 -16.57 5.86 2.17
CA ARG A 280 -16.69 5.49 3.58
C ARG A 280 -16.67 3.97 3.76
N LYS A 281 -17.42 3.24 2.93
CA LYS A 281 -17.45 1.77 2.96
C LYS A 281 -16.05 1.19 2.69
N ASP A 282 -15.40 1.63 1.61
CA ASP A 282 -14.08 1.15 1.21
C ASP A 282 -13.04 1.43 2.31
N ILE A 283 -12.97 2.65 2.86
CA ILE A 283 -12.02 2.98 3.94
C ILE A 283 -12.28 2.14 5.18
N LYS A 284 -13.55 1.99 5.59
CA LYS A 284 -13.87 1.19 6.78
C LYS A 284 -13.57 -0.30 6.58
N GLU A 285 -13.84 -0.84 5.40
CA GLU A 285 -13.59 -2.26 5.11
C GLU A 285 -12.09 -2.58 5.02
N ASN A 286 -11.26 -1.68 4.49
CA ASN A 286 -9.83 -1.93 4.30
C ASN A 286 -8.98 -1.57 5.52
N PHE A 287 -9.34 -0.54 6.29
CA PHE A 287 -8.42 0.03 7.28
C PHE A 287 -8.95 0.04 8.71
N THR A 288 -10.27 0.06 8.91
CA THR A 288 -10.84 0.35 10.25
C THR A 288 -11.92 -0.63 10.70
N LYS A 289 -12.01 -1.79 10.05
CA LYS A 289 -12.98 -2.84 10.40
C LYS A 289 -12.60 -3.46 11.74
N SER A 290 -13.55 -3.48 12.66
CA SER A 290 -13.40 -4.13 13.96
C SER A 290 -13.10 -5.62 13.83
N GLN A 291 -12.03 -6.11 14.49
CA GLN A 291 -11.60 -7.51 14.46
C GLN A 291 -11.92 -8.30 15.75
N GLY A 292 -12.21 -9.60 15.63
CA GLY A 292 -12.71 -10.38 16.76
C GLY A 292 -11.70 -10.70 17.87
N SER A 293 -10.40 -10.66 17.57
CA SER A 293 -9.32 -11.03 18.49
C SER A 293 -8.09 -10.16 18.28
N VAL A 294 -7.16 -10.19 19.23
CA VAL A 294 -5.90 -9.43 19.15
C VAL A 294 -5.10 -9.83 17.91
N SER A 295 -4.93 -11.14 17.66
CA SER A 295 -4.23 -11.63 16.48
C SER A 295 -4.82 -11.07 15.17
N LYS A 296 -6.15 -11.04 15.06
CA LYS A 296 -6.83 -10.46 13.89
C LYS A 296 -6.67 -8.95 13.81
N CYS A 297 -6.66 -8.23 14.95
CA CYS A 297 -6.38 -6.79 14.97
C CYS A 297 -4.98 -6.49 14.40
N LYS A 298 -3.97 -7.24 14.85
CA LYS A 298 -2.58 -7.11 14.38
C LYS A 298 -2.48 -7.39 12.89
N GLN A 299 -2.99 -8.54 12.44
CA GLN A 299 -2.95 -8.91 11.01
C GLN A 299 -3.66 -7.88 10.13
N PHE A 300 -4.85 -7.42 10.56
CA PHE A 300 -5.63 -6.44 9.80
C PHE A 300 -4.94 -5.08 9.71
N ALA A 301 -4.35 -4.59 10.82
CA ALA A 301 -3.59 -3.35 10.81
C ALA A 301 -2.31 -3.48 9.98
N PHE A 302 -1.64 -4.64 10.00
CA PHE A 302 -0.42 -4.84 9.24
C PHE A 302 -0.70 -4.91 7.73
N ASN A 303 -1.75 -5.63 7.31
CA ASN A 303 -2.20 -5.63 5.91
C ASN A 303 -2.53 -4.22 5.44
N GLY A 304 -3.29 -3.45 6.24
CA GLY A 304 -3.59 -2.06 5.91
C GLY A 304 -2.33 -1.17 5.82
N ALA A 305 -1.31 -1.41 6.65
CA ALA A 305 -0.06 -0.69 6.59
C ALA A 305 0.73 -0.98 5.29
N MET A 306 0.69 -2.22 4.80
CA MET A 306 1.30 -2.59 3.51
C MET A 306 0.54 -1.95 2.34
N ASP A 307 -0.79 -1.96 2.36
CA ASP A 307 -1.62 -1.28 1.35
C ASP A 307 -1.31 0.23 1.25
N LEU A 308 -1.11 0.88 2.40
CA LEU A 308 -0.72 2.29 2.46
C LEU A 308 0.72 2.51 2.00
N HIS A 309 1.60 1.54 2.20
CA HIS A 309 2.95 1.58 1.67
C HIS A 309 2.96 1.55 0.14
N TRP A 310 2.04 0.86 -0.53
CA TRP A 310 1.96 0.93 -2.00
C TRP A 310 1.75 2.34 -2.53
N LEU A 311 0.97 3.14 -1.80
CA LEU A 311 0.69 4.51 -2.19
C LEU A 311 1.82 5.46 -1.79
N SER A 312 2.40 5.29 -0.60
CA SER A 312 3.40 6.21 -0.03
C SER A 312 4.84 5.85 -0.40
N GLY A 313 5.20 4.57 -0.41
CA GLY A 313 6.53 4.05 -0.77
C GLY A 313 6.91 4.35 -2.22
N ALA A 314 5.94 4.28 -3.14
CA ALA A 314 6.10 4.71 -4.53
C ALA A 314 6.54 6.19 -4.63
N ASN A 315 5.97 7.05 -3.79
CA ASN A 315 6.33 8.47 -3.76
C ASN A 315 7.69 8.70 -3.11
N LEU A 316 7.99 7.96 -2.03
CA LEU A 316 9.28 8.02 -1.35
C LEU A 316 10.42 7.60 -2.28
N SER A 317 10.22 6.55 -3.07
CA SER A 317 11.18 6.10 -4.09
C SER A 317 11.47 7.19 -5.12
N GLU A 318 10.45 7.89 -5.61
CA GLU A 318 10.63 9.05 -6.50
C GLU A 318 11.35 10.22 -5.79
N ASP A 319 10.98 10.53 -4.54
CA ASP A 319 11.58 11.61 -3.74
C ASP A 319 13.06 11.33 -3.38
N LEU A 320 13.44 10.06 -3.30
CA LEU A 320 14.84 9.61 -3.11
C LEU A 320 15.62 9.53 -4.42
N GLY A 321 14.98 9.80 -5.57
CA GLY A 321 15.64 9.78 -6.87
C GLY A 321 16.00 8.38 -7.35
N ALA A 322 15.17 7.37 -7.03
CA ALA A 322 15.39 6.01 -7.50
C ALA A 322 15.44 5.94 -9.04
N THR A 323 16.39 5.16 -9.54
CA THR A 323 16.65 4.98 -10.96
C THR A 323 16.57 3.52 -11.34
N LEU A 324 16.25 3.26 -12.60
CA LEU A 324 16.26 1.93 -13.20
C LEU A 324 17.29 1.87 -14.32
N LYS A 325 18.12 0.83 -14.33
CA LYS A 325 19.10 0.59 -15.40
C LYS A 325 18.48 -0.28 -16.48
N ILE A 326 18.30 0.30 -17.67
CA ILE A 326 17.77 -0.40 -18.85
C ILE A 326 18.87 -0.43 -19.91
N GLY A 327 19.52 -1.58 -20.06
CA GLY A 327 20.70 -1.71 -20.93
C GLY A 327 21.88 -0.94 -20.35
N ASN A 328 22.44 0.00 -21.13
CA ASN A 328 23.59 0.81 -20.70
C ASN A 328 23.18 2.22 -20.22
N ALA A 329 21.87 2.48 -20.10
CA ALA A 329 21.33 3.77 -19.70
C ALA A 329 20.58 3.65 -18.36
N GLU A 330 20.56 4.76 -17.63
CA GLU A 330 19.91 4.91 -16.33
C GLU A 330 18.76 5.91 -16.46
N PHE A 331 17.57 5.52 -16.02
CA PHE A 331 16.34 6.28 -16.16
C PHE A 331 15.77 6.58 -14.78
N ALA A 332 15.29 7.81 -14.57
CA ALA A 332 14.55 8.12 -13.35
C ALA A 332 13.17 7.43 -13.38
N ILE A 333 12.75 6.91 -12.24
CA ILE A 333 11.50 6.15 -12.16
C ILE A 333 10.29 7.10 -12.07
N ASP A 334 9.23 6.76 -12.80
CA ASP A 334 7.87 7.27 -12.60
C ASP A 334 7.04 6.10 -12.08
N ASN A 335 6.75 6.08 -10.78
CA ASN A 335 6.13 4.94 -10.12
C ASN A 335 4.62 4.90 -10.35
N TRP A 336 4.15 3.69 -10.64
CA TRP A 336 2.76 3.28 -10.76
C TRP A 336 2.52 2.04 -9.90
N VAL A 337 1.29 1.87 -9.43
CA VAL A 337 0.86 0.64 -8.74
C VAL A 337 -0.16 -0.08 -9.62
N GLY A 338 0.13 -1.31 -10.01
CA GLY A 338 -0.83 -2.21 -10.65
C GLY A 338 -1.53 -3.04 -9.59
N THR A 339 -2.85 -2.90 -9.47
CA THR A 339 -3.64 -3.57 -8.44
C THR A 339 -4.97 -4.10 -8.97
N ASN A 340 -5.34 -5.31 -8.56
CA ASN A 340 -6.72 -5.83 -8.71
C ASN A 340 -7.62 -5.48 -7.51
N ASP A 341 -7.11 -4.76 -6.49
CA ASP A 341 -7.91 -4.19 -5.42
C ASP A 341 -8.61 -2.91 -5.88
N VAL A 342 -9.87 -3.09 -6.30
CA VAL A 342 -10.73 -1.99 -6.73
C VAL A 342 -11.02 -0.98 -5.62
N LYS A 343 -10.98 -1.39 -4.35
CA LYS A 343 -11.26 -0.51 -3.21
C LYS A 343 -10.07 0.42 -3.01
N LEU A 344 -8.84 -0.11 -3.01
CA LEU A 344 -7.62 0.69 -2.96
C LEU A 344 -7.56 1.67 -4.13
N TYR A 345 -7.91 1.22 -5.33
CA TYR A 345 -8.05 2.08 -6.51
C TYR A 345 -9.04 3.23 -6.28
N ARG A 346 -10.25 2.95 -5.79
CA ARG A 346 -11.27 3.99 -5.53
C ARG A 346 -10.83 4.98 -4.46
N ILE A 347 -10.24 4.50 -3.36
CA ILE A 347 -9.69 5.34 -2.30
C ILE A 347 -8.62 6.27 -2.87
N SER A 348 -7.69 5.74 -3.67
CA SER A 348 -6.58 6.52 -4.26
C SER A 348 -7.04 7.64 -5.19
N ARG A 349 -8.26 7.58 -5.75
CA ARG A 349 -8.83 8.66 -6.59
C ARG A 349 -9.27 9.86 -5.76
N ASP A 350 -9.69 9.60 -4.53
CA ASP A 350 -10.18 10.62 -3.61
C ASP A 350 -9.13 11.10 -2.62
N ILE A 351 -8.09 10.32 -2.36
CA ILE A 351 -6.98 10.65 -1.46
C ILE A 351 -5.68 10.32 -2.19
N HIS A 352 -4.84 11.32 -2.50
CA HIS A 352 -3.60 11.12 -3.25
C HIS A 352 -2.53 12.13 -2.90
N SER A 353 -1.28 11.77 -3.19
CA SER A 353 -0.15 12.67 -2.99
C SER A 353 -0.02 13.69 -4.11
N VAL A 354 0.43 14.88 -3.79
CA VAL A 354 0.67 15.95 -4.75
C VAL A 354 2.10 16.49 -4.59
N PRO A 355 2.79 16.85 -5.68
CA PRO A 355 4.05 17.59 -5.57
C PRO A 355 3.82 18.88 -4.79
N SER A 356 4.74 19.22 -3.88
CA SER A 356 4.70 20.48 -3.13
C SER A 356 6.03 21.20 -3.28
N GLU A 357 5.99 22.42 -3.80
CA GLU A 357 7.19 23.26 -3.91
C GLU A 357 7.78 23.53 -2.52
N GLY A 358 9.10 23.44 -2.41
CA GLY A 358 9.84 23.67 -1.17
C GLY A 358 9.74 22.57 -0.11
N LEU A 359 8.93 21.53 -0.31
CA LEU A 359 8.92 20.35 0.58
C LEU A 359 9.67 19.19 -0.10
N ARG A 360 10.48 18.47 0.67
CA ARG A 360 11.14 17.23 0.19
C ARG A 360 10.15 16.06 0.05
N THR A 361 8.98 16.17 0.67
CA THR A 361 7.93 15.16 0.67
C THR A 361 6.68 15.71 0.00
N LYS A 362 5.92 14.81 -0.66
CA LYS A 362 4.64 15.15 -1.30
C LYS A 362 3.61 15.64 -0.28
N ALA A 363 2.76 16.59 -0.68
CA ALA A 363 1.57 16.96 0.08
C ALA A 363 0.41 15.97 -0.16
N LEU A 364 -0.71 16.09 0.57
CA LEU A 364 -1.89 15.25 0.39
C LEU A 364 -3.09 16.07 -0.10
N ALA A 365 -3.65 15.67 -1.24
CA ALA A 365 -4.94 16.14 -1.73
C ALA A 365 -6.04 15.14 -1.38
N PHE A 366 -7.20 15.67 -0.99
CA PHE A 366 -8.39 14.86 -0.81
C PHE A 366 -9.67 15.53 -1.33
N SER A 367 -10.65 14.71 -1.71
CA SER A 367 -11.99 15.18 -2.08
C SER A 367 -12.80 15.51 -0.83
N ARG A 368 -13.46 16.66 -0.81
CA ARG A 368 -14.43 17.01 0.24
C ARG A 368 -15.71 17.55 -0.39
N GLU A 369 -16.73 16.70 -0.49
CA GLU A 369 -18.04 17.04 -1.05
C GLU A 369 -18.78 18.06 -0.16
N THR A 370 -19.69 18.84 -0.74
CA THR A 370 -20.42 19.92 -0.06
C THR A 370 -21.13 19.44 1.20
N GLU A 371 -21.68 18.22 1.18
CA GLU A 371 -22.33 17.57 2.32
C GLU A 371 -21.34 17.34 3.47
N LEU A 372 -20.10 16.99 3.16
CA LEU A 372 -19.04 16.84 4.17
C LEU A 372 -18.55 18.20 4.65
N GLN A 373 -18.42 19.19 3.76
CA GLN A 373 -17.99 20.55 4.14
C GLN A 373 -18.97 21.24 5.09
N THR A 374 -20.26 20.90 5.01
CA THR A 374 -21.32 21.49 5.84
C THR A 374 -21.56 20.71 7.12
N ALA A 375 -21.31 19.40 7.13
CA ALA A 375 -21.43 18.54 8.30
C ALA A 375 -20.57 19.04 9.47
N GLN A 376 -21.18 19.13 10.65
CA GLN A 376 -20.50 19.63 11.86
C GLN A 376 -19.29 18.77 12.23
N TYR A 377 -19.43 17.44 12.19
CA TYR A 377 -18.35 16.51 12.48
C TYR A 377 -17.09 16.81 11.66
N TRP A 378 -17.25 16.87 10.33
CA TRP A 378 -16.16 17.08 9.39
C TRP A 378 -15.49 18.45 9.56
N ARG A 379 -16.27 19.51 9.74
CA ARG A 379 -15.72 20.85 10.05
C ARG A 379 -14.90 20.86 11.34
N SER A 380 -15.37 20.16 12.37
CA SER A 380 -14.67 20.10 13.66
C SER A 380 -13.35 19.33 13.57
N VAL A 381 -13.34 18.15 12.94
CA VAL A 381 -12.12 17.35 12.81
C VAL A 381 -11.10 17.98 11.85
N ASP A 382 -11.55 18.64 10.78
CA ASP A 382 -10.66 19.36 9.87
C ASP A 382 -10.01 20.57 10.55
N ARG A 383 -10.81 21.35 11.30
CA ARG A 383 -10.28 22.48 12.08
C ARG A 383 -9.27 22.01 13.13
N MET A 384 -9.62 20.99 13.91
CA MET A 384 -8.74 20.43 14.93
C MET A 384 -7.42 19.93 14.32
N ALA A 385 -7.48 19.18 13.22
CA ALA A 385 -6.30 18.74 12.50
C ALA A 385 -5.44 19.92 12.02
N MET A 386 -6.06 20.94 11.42
CA MET A 386 -5.36 22.11 10.91
C MET A 386 -4.66 22.89 12.03
N ASP A 387 -5.35 23.15 13.14
CA ASP A 387 -4.82 23.91 14.27
C ASP A 387 -3.61 23.20 14.88
N VAL A 388 -3.73 21.88 15.14
CA VAL A 388 -2.65 21.06 15.71
C VAL A 388 -1.46 20.97 14.76
N LEU A 389 -1.69 20.67 13.47
CA LEU A 389 -0.59 20.56 12.49
C LEU A 389 0.12 21.90 12.27
N THR A 390 -0.62 23.00 12.26
CA THR A 390 -0.05 24.35 12.14
C THR A 390 0.79 24.71 13.36
N HIS A 391 0.30 24.40 14.56
CA HIS A 391 1.06 24.60 15.79
C HIS A 391 2.37 23.79 15.78
N ARG A 392 2.29 22.49 15.45
CA ARG A 392 3.47 21.62 15.37
C ARG A 392 4.49 22.09 14.33
N ARG A 393 4.05 22.53 13.16
CA ARG A 393 4.93 23.10 12.14
C ARG A 393 5.76 24.28 12.67
N ARG A 394 5.21 25.08 13.60
CA ARG A 394 5.92 26.20 14.23
C ARG A 394 6.89 25.75 15.33
N MET A 395 6.53 24.70 16.07
CA MET A 395 7.35 24.18 17.17
C MET A 395 8.50 23.28 16.71
N GLY A 396 8.46 22.82 15.46
CA GLY A 396 9.39 21.83 14.93
C GLY A 396 8.96 20.41 15.29
N TYR A 397 9.66 19.44 14.70
CA TYR A 397 9.41 18.01 14.91
C TYR A 397 10.58 17.37 15.64
N GLY A 398 10.33 16.27 16.35
CA GLY A 398 11.35 15.46 17.00
C GLY A 398 12.35 14.86 16.02
N LYS A 399 13.44 14.32 16.57
CA LYS A 399 14.54 13.75 15.80
C LYS A 399 14.12 12.44 15.12
N VAL A 400 14.42 12.31 13.83
CA VAL A 400 14.13 11.11 13.02
C VAL A 400 14.87 9.87 13.53
N ASP A 401 16.07 10.03 14.09
CA ASP A 401 16.89 8.93 14.61
C ASP A 401 16.23 8.18 15.80
N GLU A 402 15.18 8.75 16.41
CA GLU A 402 14.41 8.12 17.48
C GLU A 402 13.12 7.42 16.99
N LEU A 403 12.85 7.42 15.68
CA LEU A 403 11.57 6.96 15.13
C LEU A 403 11.35 5.46 15.32
N LEU A 404 12.33 4.61 15.01
CA LEU A 404 12.18 3.17 15.16
C LEU A 404 11.95 2.76 16.63
N PRO A 405 12.72 3.25 17.63
CA PRO A 405 12.41 3.00 19.04
C PRO A 405 11.01 3.47 19.45
N LYS A 406 10.55 4.62 18.95
CA LYS A 406 9.19 5.13 19.20
C LYS A 406 8.13 4.20 18.60
N ILE A 407 8.33 3.70 17.38
CA ILE A 407 7.46 2.72 16.73
C ILE A 407 7.40 1.44 17.57
N ASP A 408 8.54 0.84 17.91
CA ASP A 408 8.58 -0.43 18.65
C ASP A 408 7.91 -0.31 20.04
N HIS A 409 8.11 0.83 20.72
CA HIS A 409 7.44 1.14 21.98
C HIS A 409 5.92 1.32 21.82
N ALA A 410 5.49 2.10 20.82
CA ALA A 410 4.08 2.34 20.53
C ALA A 410 3.34 1.05 20.16
N VAL A 411 3.95 0.20 19.33
CA VAL A 411 3.41 -1.12 18.99
C VAL A 411 3.22 -1.98 20.23
N SER A 412 4.24 -2.07 21.08
CA SER A 412 4.17 -2.86 22.31
C SER A 412 3.04 -2.37 23.22
N HIS A 413 2.98 -1.05 23.43
CA HIS A 413 1.94 -0.42 24.24
C HIS A 413 0.52 -0.67 23.71
N LEU A 414 0.28 -0.48 22.41
CA LEU A 414 -1.04 -0.66 21.81
C LEU A 414 -1.48 -2.12 21.77
N GLU A 415 -0.57 -3.05 21.51
CA GLU A 415 -0.87 -4.48 21.53
C GLU A 415 -1.23 -4.94 22.96
N GLU A 416 -0.55 -4.44 24.00
CA GLU A 416 -0.89 -4.68 25.40
C GLU A 416 -2.27 -4.14 25.77
N GLN A 417 -2.60 -2.92 25.36
CA GLN A 417 -3.94 -2.34 25.58
C GLN A 417 -5.04 -3.14 24.88
N LEU A 418 -4.77 -3.66 23.69
CA LEU A 418 -5.74 -4.51 22.98
C LEU A 418 -5.93 -5.87 23.67
N MET A 419 -4.87 -6.48 24.21
CA MET A 419 -4.97 -7.72 25.00
C MET A 419 -5.83 -7.55 26.25
N SER A 420 -5.82 -6.37 26.86
CA SER A 420 -6.71 -6.10 28.01
C SER A 420 -8.20 -6.04 27.65
N ALA A 421 -8.51 -5.80 26.37
CA ALA A 421 -9.86 -5.58 25.87
C ALA A 421 -10.43 -6.77 25.08
N LEU A 422 -9.57 -7.71 24.64
CA LEU A 422 -9.93 -8.77 23.71
C LEU A 422 -9.29 -10.11 24.05
N PRO A 423 -9.96 -11.22 23.70
CA PRO A 423 -9.30 -12.52 23.69
C PRO A 423 -8.19 -12.54 22.63
N GLU A 424 -7.18 -13.38 22.89
CA GLU A 424 -6.00 -13.56 22.03
C GLU A 424 -6.35 -13.92 20.58
#